data_AF-A0A2W1B764-F1
#
_entry.id   AF-A0A2W1B764-F1
#
_cell.length_a   1.000
_cell.length_b   1.000
_cell.length_c   1.000
_cell.angle_alpha   90.00
_cell.angle_beta   90.00
_cell.angle_gamma   90.00
#
_symmetry.space_group_name_H-M   'P 1'
#
loop_
_entity.id
_entity.type
_entity.pdbx_description
1 polymer ?
#
loop_
_entity_poly.entity_id
_entity_poly.type
_entity_poly.pdbx_seq_one_letter_code
_entity_poly.pdbx_strand_id
1 'polypeptide(L)'
;MYDQTGLYTRRPESGGVRCSSAHDDQFIWVEYFSTLHLGVRRYLNKEKESSLPAARNKDMVLLVFHVIWQLFIMGLLWYIFAWQTGLTLATSAWIAPIIYVLYNLL
;
A
#
# COMPACT_ATOMS: atom_id res chain seq x y z
N MET A 1 -2.29 11.85 -22.21
CA MET A 1 -3.36 12.62 -21.55
C MET A 1 -4.51 11.65 -21.31
N TYR A 2 -4.81 11.31 -20.05
CA TYR A 2 -5.93 10.44 -19.71
C TYR A 2 -7.19 11.31 -19.59
N ASP A 3 -8.15 11.07 -20.47
CA ASP A 3 -9.46 11.72 -20.46
C ASP A 3 -10.44 10.95 -19.55
N GLN A 4 -11.24 11.69 -18.80
CA GLN A 4 -11.85 11.31 -17.51
C GLN A 4 -13.32 10.91 -17.64
N THR A 5 -13.73 10.38 -18.79
CA THR A 5 -15.13 10.04 -19.06
C THR A 5 -15.31 8.52 -19.18
N GLY A 6 -16.00 7.94 -18.20
CA GLY A 6 -16.33 6.51 -18.12
C GLY A 6 -17.38 6.04 -19.12
N LEU A 7 -17.25 6.41 -20.39
CA LEU A 7 -18.03 5.91 -21.50
C LEU A 7 -17.06 5.25 -22.47
N TYR A 8 -17.21 3.94 -22.66
CA TYR A 8 -16.58 3.23 -23.77
C TYR A 8 -17.06 3.86 -25.08
N THR A 9 -16.35 4.86 -25.56
CA THR A 9 -16.58 5.43 -26.88
C THR A 9 -16.22 4.35 -27.89
N ARG A 10 -17.25 3.74 -28.47
CA ARG A 10 -17.10 2.88 -29.66
C ARG A 10 -16.52 3.77 -30.75
N ARG A 11 -15.21 3.67 -31.00
CA ARG A 11 -14.51 4.43 -32.05
C ARG A 11 -15.18 4.10 -33.40
N PRO A 12 -15.65 5.09 -34.18
CA PRO A 12 -16.27 4.80 -35.46
C PRO A 12 -15.19 4.58 -36.52
N GLU A 13 -15.34 3.44 -37.20
CA GLU A 13 -14.82 3.05 -38.52
C GLU A 13 -13.31 3.08 -38.78
N SER A 14 -12.70 1.88 -38.79
CA SER A 14 -11.91 1.40 -39.93
C SER A 14 -11.52 -0.06 -39.70
N GLY A 15 -12.00 -0.94 -40.59
CA GLY A 15 -11.31 -2.18 -40.95
C GLY A 15 -11.16 -3.25 -39.88
N GLY A 16 -12.18 -4.12 -39.75
CA GLY A 16 -12.05 -5.50 -39.30
C GLY A 16 -11.57 -5.70 -37.87
N VAL A 17 -12.40 -6.36 -37.04
CA VAL A 17 -11.86 -7.07 -35.88
C VAL A 17 -10.95 -8.16 -36.45
N ARG A 18 -9.64 -7.87 -36.52
CA ARG A 18 -8.64 -8.90 -36.77
C ARG A 18 -8.63 -9.74 -35.51
N CYS A 19 -9.52 -10.73 -35.45
CA CYS A 19 -9.29 -11.90 -34.63
C CYS A 19 -7.95 -12.43 -35.11
N SER A 20 -6.89 -12.14 -34.36
CA SER A 20 -5.58 -12.73 -34.58
C SER A 20 -5.72 -14.20 -34.24
N SER A 21 -6.25 -14.95 -35.20
CA SER A 21 -6.33 -16.41 -35.13
C SER A 21 -4.91 -16.93 -35.25
N ALA A 22 -4.47 -17.58 -34.17
CA ALA A 22 -3.42 -18.58 -34.12
C ALA A 22 -2.03 -18.12 -34.57
N HIS A 23 -1.18 -17.74 -33.59
CA HIS A 23 0.12 -18.39 -33.37
C HIS A 23 0.84 -17.78 -32.14
N ASP A 24 0.21 -17.80 -30.97
CA ASP A 24 0.89 -17.66 -29.67
C ASP A 24 -0.03 -18.24 -28.60
N ASP A 25 -0.08 -19.56 -28.53
CA ASP A 25 -0.91 -20.34 -27.60
C ASP A 25 -0.36 -20.31 -26.16
N GLN A 26 0.20 -19.17 -25.74
CA GLN A 26 0.38 -18.91 -24.33
C GLN A 26 -0.92 -18.30 -23.85
N PHE A 27 -1.77 -19.12 -23.25
CA PHE A 27 -2.86 -18.64 -22.43
C PHE A 27 -2.29 -17.55 -21.50
N ILE A 28 -2.63 -16.29 -21.78
CA ILE A 28 -2.20 -15.16 -20.95
C ILE A 28 -3.13 -15.14 -19.73
N TRP A 29 -3.05 -16.21 -18.92
CA TRP A 29 -3.80 -16.39 -17.69
C TRP A 29 -3.66 -15.18 -16.77
N VAL A 30 -2.47 -14.56 -16.76
CA VAL A 30 -2.15 -13.37 -15.99
C VAL A 30 -3.07 -12.19 -16.35
N GLU A 31 -3.30 -11.96 -17.65
CA GLU A 31 -4.13 -10.85 -18.12
C GLU A 31 -5.62 -11.12 -17.90
N TYR A 32 -6.03 -12.38 -18.07
CA TYR A 32 -7.38 -12.85 -17.75
C TYR A 32 -7.72 -12.66 -16.26
N PHE A 33 -6.85 -13.14 -15.35
CA PHE A 33 -7.07 -13.00 -13.91
C PHE A 33 -7.01 -11.54 -13.45
N SER A 34 -6.13 -10.72 -14.05
CA SER A 34 -6.07 -9.28 -13.76
C SER A 34 -7.38 -8.58 -14.11
N THR A 35 -7.93 -8.86 -15.29
CA THR A 35 -9.18 -8.23 -15.77
C THR A 35 -10.40 -8.74 -15.01
N LEU A 36 -10.45 -10.04 -14.68
CA LEU A 36 -11.51 -10.63 -13.86
C LEU A 36 -11.55 -10.02 -12.45
N HIS A 37 -10.39 -9.89 -11.80
CA HIS A 37 -10.31 -9.28 -10.46
C HIS A 37 -10.75 -7.81 -10.47
N LEU A 38 -10.32 -7.02 -11.47
CA LEU A 38 -10.78 -5.64 -11.64
C LEU A 38 -12.29 -5.54 -11.90
N GLY A 39 -12.85 -6.47 -12.68
CA GLY A 39 -14.28 -6.57 -12.93
C GLY A 39 -15.10 -6.85 -11.65
N VAL A 40 -14.65 -7.80 -10.84
CA VAL A 40 -15.25 -8.11 -9.52
C VAL A 40 -15.22 -6.88 -8.63
N ARG A 41 -14.07 -6.19 -8.54
CA ARG A 41 -13.89 -5.02 -7.68
C ARG A 41 -14.78 -3.83 -8.11
N ARG A 42 -14.93 -3.62 -9.41
CA ARG A 42 -15.73 -2.51 -9.97
C ARG A 42 -17.24 -2.77 -9.94
N TYR A 43 -17.67 -4.00 -10.22
CA TYR A 43 -19.09 -4.33 -10.41
C TYR A 43 -19.75 -4.89 -9.16
N LEU A 44 -19.12 -5.86 -8.48
CA LEU A 44 -19.65 -6.48 -7.27
C LEU A 44 -19.37 -5.60 -6.05
N ASN A 45 -18.13 -5.15 -5.88
CA ASN A 45 -17.75 -4.34 -4.72
C ASN A 45 -18.05 -2.84 -4.87
N LYS A 46 -18.52 -2.41 -6.06
CA LYS A 46 -18.85 -1.01 -6.41
C LYS A 46 -17.76 -0.01 -5.98
N GLU A 47 -16.49 -0.41 -6.04
CA GLU A 47 -15.39 0.47 -5.65
C GLU A 47 -15.20 1.58 -6.69
N LYS A 48 -15.24 2.83 -6.25
CA LYS A 48 -14.96 3.99 -7.10
C LYS A 48 -13.47 3.96 -7.47
N GLU A 49 -13.12 4.00 -8.76
CA GLU A 49 -11.71 3.92 -9.21
C GLU A 49 -10.81 5.04 -8.66
N SER A 50 -11.40 6.15 -8.23
CA SER A 50 -10.69 7.23 -7.53
C SER A 50 -10.29 6.90 -6.09
N SER A 51 -10.74 5.75 -5.55
CA SER A 51 -10.52 5.37 -4.16
C SER A 51 -9.19 4.64 -3.91
N LEU A 52 -8.52 4.13 -4.95
CA LEU A 52 -7.19 3.53 -4.81
C LEU A 52 -6.13 4.50 -4.25
N PRO A 53 -5.95 5.73 -4.80
CA PRO A 53 -5.02 6.69 -4.21
C PRO A 53 -5.53 7.23 -2.86
N ALA A 54 -6.84 7.35 -2.66
CA ALA A 54 -7.41 7.81 -1.40
C ALA A 54 -7.27 6.79 -0.26
N ALA A 55 -7.37 5.49 -0.56
CA ALA A 55 -7.10 4.40 0.37
C ALA A 55 -5.61 4.34 0.72
N ARG A 56 -4.73 4.46 -0.29
CA ARG A 56 -3.28 4.54 -0.06
C ARG A 56 -2.89 5.72 0.82
N ASN A 57 -3.52 6.88 0.64
CA ASN A 57 -3.25 8.05 1.49
C ASN A 57 -3.67 7.82 2.94
N LYS A 58 -4.82 7.16 3.17
CA LYS A 58 -5.28 6.82 4.53
C LYS A 58 -4.33 5.81 5.19
N ASP A 59 -3.94 4.77 4.47
CA ASP A 59 -2.96 3.79 4.96
C ASP A 59 -1.62 4.45 5.26
N MET A 60 -1.17 5.37 4.40
CA MET A 60 0.08 6.10 4.61
C MET A 60 0.00 7.02 5.83
N VAL A 61 -1.12 7.72 6.05
CA VAL A 61 -1.33 8.54 7.25
C VAL A 61 -1.37 7.67 8.50
N LEU A 62 -2.06 6.52 8.45
CA LEU A 62 -2.14 5.61 9.57
C LEU A 62 -0.77 4.99 9.91
N LEU A 63 0.02 4.66 8.88
CA LEU A 63 1.39 4.17 9.02
C LEU A 63 2.30 5.25 9.62
N VAL A 64 2.25 6.48 9.10
CA VAL A 64 3.04 7.59 9.63
C VAL A 64 2.67 7.86 11.09
N PHE A 65 1.38 7.89 11.41
CA PHE A 65 0.92 8.05 12.78
C PHE A 65 1.44 6.92 13.68
N HIS A 66 1.34 5.68 13.22
CA HIS A 66 1.83 4.51 13.96
C HIS A 66 3.34 4.59 14.23
N VAL A 67 4.14 4.94 13.21
CA VAL A 67 5.60 5.06 13.35
C VAL A 67 5.97 6.21 14.29
N ILE A 68 5.33 7.37 14.18
CA ILE A 68 5.55 8.50 15.10
C ILE A 68 5.20 8.09 16.53
N TRP A 69 4.06 7.43 16.72
CA TRP A 69 3.62 6.94 18.01
C TRP A 69 4.60 5.94 18.62
N GLN A 70 5.11 5.01 17.80
CA GLN A 70 6.10 4.02 18.20
C GLN A 70 7.41 4.69 18.63
N LEU A 71 7.95 5.61 17.83
CA LEU A 71 9.17 6.37 18.16
C LEU A 71 8.98 7.21 19.43
N PHE A 72 7.81 7.80 19.63
CA PHE A 72 7.50 8.58 20.82
C PHE A 72 7.54 7.71 22.09
N ILE A 73 6.86 6.56 22.09
CA ILE A 73 6.88 5.63 23.22
C ILE A 73 8.30 5.12 23.49
N MET A 74 9.02 4.70 22.46
CA MET A 74 10.39 4.20 22.62
C MET A 74 11.34 5.26 23.19
N GLY A 75 11.25 6.51 22.70
CA GLY A 75 12.04 7.62 23.22
C GLY A 75 11.68 7.99 24.66
N LEU A 76 10.39 7.94 25.02
CA LEU A 76 9.92 8.24 26.37
C LEU A 76 10.40 7.18 27.38
N LEU A 77 10.32 5.90 27.03
CA LEU A 77 10.84 4.81 27.86
C LEU A 77 12.36 4.91 28.03
N TRP A 78 13.09 5.21 26.95
CA TRP A 78 14.53 5.43 27.02
C TRP A 78 14.89 6.65 27.89
N TYR A 79 14.14 7.75 27.78
CA TYR A 79 14.35 8.94 28.59
C TYR A 79 14.11 8.69 30.08
N ILE A 80 13.02 7.99 30.44
CA ILE A 80 12.75 7.61 31.84
C ILE A 80 13.88 6.72 32.38
N PHE A 81 14.37 5.78 31.57
CA PHE A 81 15.48 4.92 31.97
C PHE A 81 16.77 5.70 32.21
N ALA A 82 17.12 6.63 31.31
CA ALA A 82 18.28 7.50 31.45
C ALA A 82 18.16 8.42 32.68
N TRP A 83 16.95 8.94 32.96
CA TRP A 83 16.69 9.74 34.15
C TRP A 83 16.88 8.93 35.44
N GLN A 84 16.38 7.70 35.49
CA GLN A 84 16.49 6.83 36.66
C GLN A 84 17.93 6.37 36.94
N THR A 85 18.71 6.11 35.89
CA THR A 85 20.11 5.67 36.03
C THR A 85 21.11 6.82 36.12
N GLY A 86 20.70 8.06 35.81
CA GLY A 86 21.58 9.23 35.77
C GLY A 86 22.62 9.19 34.64
N LEU A 87 22.52 8.24 33.71
CA LEU A 87 23.43 8.09 32.58
C LEU A 87 23.09 9.08 31.47
N THR A 88 24.09 9.53 30.73
CA THR A 88 23.87 10.34 29.53
C THR A 88 23.15 9.52 28.46
N LEU A 89 22.28 10.17 27.67
CA LEU A 89 21.51 9.50 26.61
C LEU A 89 22.42 8.69 25.66
N ALA A 90 23.60 9.23 25.30
CA ALA A 90 24.54 8.55 24.41
C ALA A 90 25.03 7.20 24.96
N THR A 91 25.23 7.09 26.28
CA THR A 91 25.75 5.87 26.91
C THR A 91 24.67 4.79 27.03
N SER A 92 23.40 5.19 27.11
CA SER A 92 22.26 4.27 27.21
C SER A 92 21.65 3.91 25.84
N ALA A 93 22.28 4.29 24.72
CA ALA A 93 21.76 4.03 23.37
C ALA A 93 21.52 2.55 23.04
N TRP A 94 22.22 1.64 23.72
CA TRP A 94 22.02 0.19 23.58
C TRP A 94 20.67 -0.30 24.15
N ILE A 95 19.99 0.50 24.97
CA ILE A 95 18.66 0.14 25.50
C ILE A 95 17.58 0.25 24.42
N ALA A 96 17.74 1.15 23.45
CA ALA A 96 16.76 1.38 22.38
C ALA A 96 16.48 0.13 21.52
N PRO A 97 17.49 -0.61 21.01
CA PRO A 97 17.23 -1.86 20.29
C PRO A 97 16.62 -2.95 21.18
N ILE A 98 16.95 -2.99 22.47
CA ILE A 98 16.35 -3.96 23.42
C ILE A 98 14.86 -3.70 23.58
N ILE A 99 14.46 -2.43 23.78
CA ILE A 99 13.06 -2.02 23.88
C ILE A 99 12.31 -2.37 22.59
N TYR A 100 12.92 -2.17 21.42
CA TYR A 100 12.31 -2.53 20.14
C TYR A 100 12.09 -4.03 19.96
N VAL A 101 13.04 -4.88 20.37
CA VAL A 101 12.88 -6.34 20.32
C VAL A 101 11.74 -6.79 21.25
N LEU A 102 11.67 -6.23 22.46
CA LEU A 102 10.58 -6.48 23.41
C LEU A 102 9.22 -6.09 22.84
N TYR A 103 9.14 -4.94 22.16
CA TYR A 103 7.92 -4.44 21.55
C TYR A 103 7.44 -5.30 20.37
N ASN A 104 8.34 -5.97 19.63
CA ASN A 104 7.95 -6.89 18.57
C ASN A 104 7.51 -8.28 19.09
N LEU A 105 7.93 -8.63 20.30
CA LEU A 105 7.60 -9.92 20.92
C LEU A 105 6.21 -9.91 21.59
N LEU A 106 5.75 -8.72 22.02
CA LEU A 106 4.49 -8.51 22.73
C LEU A 106 3.36 -8.16 21.75
#